data_AF-A0A8H8XM29-F1
#
_entry.id   AF-A0A8H8XM29-F1
#
_cell.length_a   1.000
_cell.length_b   1.000
_cell.length_c   1.000
_cell.angle_alpha   90.00
_cell.angle_beta   90.00
_cell.angle_gamma   90.00
#
_symmetry.space_group_name_H-M   'P 1'
#
loop_
_entity.id
_entity.type
_entity.pdbx_description
1 polymer ?
#
loop_
_entity_poly.entity_id
_entity_poly.type
_entity_poly.pdbx_seq_one_letter_code
_entity_poly.pdbx_strand_id
1 'polypeptide(L)' 'MSIKEIQAFSAQTKADPSLGEKLKACEKVREMIGLAKEAGFTIVEDALYPPNEPQFTEDQLSAKLAKALLRA' A
#
# COMPACT_ATOMS: atom_id res chain seq x y z
N MET A 1 5.19 -1.50 -14.18
CA MET A 1 4.54 -0.18 -13.92
C MET A 1 5.00 0.29 -12.56
N SER A 2 5.33 1.58 -12.47
CA SER A 2 6.40 2.09 -11.63
C SER A 2 6.12 2.02 -10.13
N ILE A 3 7.13 1.62 -9.35
CA ILE A 3 7.27 1.86 -7.90
C ILE A 3 6.82 3.27 -7.51
N LYS A 4 7.01 4.25 -8.41
CA LYS A 4 6.51 5.63 -8.29
C LYS A 4 5.01 5.74 -7.96
N GLU A 5 4.15 4.91 -8.54
CA GLU A 5 2.71 4.93 -8.24
C GLU A 5 2.42 4.42 -6.82
N ILE A 6 3.16 3.39 -6.39
CA ILE A 6 3.05 2.83 -5.03
C ILE A 6 3.52 3.88 -4.01
N GLN A 7 4.62 4.57 -4.30
CA GLN A 7 5.12 5.68 -3.48
C GLN A 7 4.13 6.85 -3.44
N ALA A 8 3.54 7.21 -4.58
CA ALA A 8 2.55 8.29 -4.65
C ALA A 8 1.30 7.94 -3.85
N PHE A 9 0.79 6.71 -3.96
CA PHE A 9 -0.34 6.24 -3.15
C PHE A 9 0.02 6.22 -1.66
N SER A 10 1.20 5.72 -1.30
CA SER A 10 1.70 5.74 0.09
C SER A 10 1.83 7.17 0.63
N ALA A 11 2.32 8.13 -0.17
CA ALA A 11 2.36 9.54 0.22
C ALA A 11 0.95 10.12 0.38
N GLN A 12 0.03 9.76 -0.51
CA GLN A 12 -1.35 10.25 -0.44
C GLN A 12 -2.10 9.69 0.77
N THR A 13 -1.88 8.44 1.16
CA THR A 13 -2.50 7.88 2.38
C THR A 13 -1.96 8.50 3.67
N LYS A 14 -0.77 9.11 3.63
CA LYS A 14 -0.25 9.95 4.72
C LYS A 14 -0.84 11.35 4.72
N ALA A 15 -1.08 11.92 3.54
CA ALA A 15 -1.62 13.26 3.38
C ALA A 15 -3.14 13.32 3.61
N ASP A 16 -3.86 12.24 3.26
CA ASP A 16 -5.30 12.09 3.42
C ASP A 16 -5.62 11.05 4.51
N PRO A 17 -6.02 11.50 5.71
CA PRO A 17 -6.36 10.61 6.82
C PRO A 17 -7.47 9.62 6.49
N SER A 18 -8.47 10.02 5.69
CA SER A 18 -9.59 9.13 5.32
C SER A 18 -9.12 8.00 4.41
N LEU A 19 -8.16 8.28 3.52
CA LEU A 19 -7.53 7.23 2.70
C LEU A 19 -6.60 6.35 3.53
N GLY A 20 -5.86 6.94 4.47
CA GLY A 20 -5.03 6.23 5.44
C GLY A 20 -5.82 5.26 6.32
N GLU A 21 -6.99 5.64 6.80
CA GLU A 21 -7.89 4.78 7.57
C GLU A 21 -8.40 3.60 6.72
N LYS A 22 -8.78 3.84 5.46
CA LYS A 22 -9.17 2.77 4.53
C LYS A 22 -8.03 1.81 4.24
N LEU A 23 -6.81 2.32 4.08
CA LEU A 23 -5.61 1.50 3.90
C LEU A 23 -5.34 0.64 5.14
N LYS A 24 -5.44 1.21 6.34
CA LYS A 24 -5.32 0.48 7.61
C LYS A 24 -6.41 -0.57 7.81
N ALA A 25 -7.61 -0.34 7.27
CA ALA A 25 -8.70 -1.30 7.32
C ALA A 25 -8.50 -2.48 6.34
N CYS A 26 -7.63 -2.33 5.33
CA CYS A 26 -7.34 -3.42 4.39
C CYS A 26 -6.55 -4.52 5.09
N GLU A 27 -7.02 -5.76 5.01
CA GLU A 27 -6.33 -6.93 5.57
C GLU A 27 -5.57 -7.72 4.50
N LYS A 28 -5.95 -7.56 3.23
CA LYS A 28 -5.37 -8.28 2.09
C LYS A 28 -4.79 -7.32 1.06
N VAL A 29 -3.71 -7.77 0.40
CA VAL A 29 -3.03 -6.98 -0.64
C VAL A 29 -3.97 -6.63 -1.80
N ARG A 30 -4.89 -7.54 -2.17
CA ARG A 30 -5.91 -7.28 -3.20
C ARG A 30 -6.87 -6.15 -2.83
N GLU A 31 -7.22 -6.00 -1.54
CA GLU A 31 -8.08 -4.90 -1.08
C GLU A 31 -7.34 -3.57 -1.17
N MET A 32 -6.07 -3.54 -0.74
CA MET A 32 -5.21 -2.37 -0.90
C MET A 32 -5.06 -1.97 -2.38
N ILE A 33 -4.83 -2.94 -3.28
CA ILE A 33 -4.71 -2.67 -4.72
C ILE A 33 -6.04 -2.14 -5.28
N GLY A 34 -7.18 -2.69 -4.82
CA GLY A 34 -8.50 -2.17 -5.16
C GLY A 34 -8.67 -0.72 -4.74
N LEU A 35 -8.34 -0.41 -3.49
CA LEU A 35 -8.40 0.95 -2.93
C LEU A 35 -7.49 1.92 -3.70
N ALA A 36 -6.26 1.50 -4.02
CA ALA A 36 -5.34 2.31 -4.81
C ALA A 36 -5.92 2.59 -6.21
N LYS A 37 -6.53 1.59 -6.84
CA LYS A 37 -7.20 1.74 -8.14
C LYS A 37 -8.39 2.69 -8.10
N GLU A 38 -9.19 2.65 -7.03
CA GLU A 38 -10.27 3.62 -6.80
C GLU A 38 -9.74 5.05 -6.61
N ALA A 39 -8.57 5.20 -5.98
CA ALA A 39 -7.87 6.47 -5.85
C ALA A 39 -7.13 6.90 -7.14
N GLY A 40 -7.17 6.10 -8.21
CA GLY A 40 -6.56 6.41 -9.51
C GLY A 40 -5.14 5.89 -9.70
N PHE A 41 -4.62 5.06 -8.78
CA PHE A 41 -3.28 4.48 -8.84
C PHE A 41 -3.29 3.03 -9.33
N THR A 42 -2.33 2.66 -10.17
CA THR A 42 -2.20 1.27 -10.65
C THR A 42 -1.05 0.55 -9.96
N ILE A 43 -1.36 -0.12 -8.85
CA ILE A 43 -0.39 -0.94 -8.12
C ILE A 43 -0.37 -2.36 -8.69
N VAL A 44 0.84 -2.84 -9.02
CA VAL A 44 1.07 -4.24 -9.42
C VAL A 44 1.55 -5.01 -8.19
N GLU A 45 0.85 -6.09 -7.86
CA GLU A 45 1.14 -6.94 -6.70
C GLU A 45 2.62 -7.41 -6.67
N ASP A 46 3.14 -7.81 -7.82
CA ASP A 46 4.54 -8.26 -7.98
C ASP A 46 5.58 -7.20 -7.56
N ALA A 47 5.26 -5.92 -7.76
CA ALA A 47 6.16 -4.81 -7.42
C ALA A 47 6.20 -4.48 -5.91
N LEU A 48 5.29 -5.05 -5.13
CA LEU A 48 5.23 -4.87 -3.67
C LEU A 48 6.14 -5.85 -2.92
N TYR A 49 6.63 -6.87 -3.61
CA TYR A 49 7.46 -7.92 -3.01
C TYR A 49 8.95 -7.71 -3.33
N PRO A 50 9.85 -8.34 -2.54
CA PRO A 50 11.28 -8.35 -2.83
C PRO A 50 11.57 -8.80 -4.26
N PRO A 51 12.58 -8.21 -4.93
CA PRO A 51 13.72 -7.47 -4.35
C PRO A 51 13.51 -5.96 -4.14
N ASN A 52 12.30 -5.44 -4.34
CA ASN A 52 12.05 -4.00 -4.17
C ASN A 52 12.01 -3.59 -2.69
N GLU A 53 12.41 -2.35 -2.41
CA GLU A 53 12.26 -1.78 -1.06
C GLU A 53 10.78 -1.65 -0.68
N PRO A 54 10.44 -1.77 0.62
CA PRO A 54 9.10 -1.53 1.09
C PRO A 54 8.67 -0.07 0.86
N GLN A 55 7.55 0.12 0.17
CA GLN A 55 7.02 1.45 -0.20
C GLN A 55 6.05 2.03 0.85
N PHE A 56 5.68 1.22 1.83
CA PHE A 56 4.80 1.58 2.93
C PHE A 56 5.55 1.42 4.25
N THR A 57 5.15 2.17 5.26
CA THR A 57 5.61 1.98 6.64
C THR A 57 4.64 1.13 7.44
N GLU A 58 5.11 0.48 8.50
CA GLU A 58 4.26 -0.34 9.38
C GLU A 58 3.05 0.45 9.92
N ASP A 59 3.27 1.70 10.30
CA ASP A 59 2.19 2.58 10.76
C ASP A 59 1.10 2.84 9.70
N GLN A 60 1.35 2.63 8.41
CA GLN A 60 0.33 2.84 7.37
C GLN A 60 -0.52 1.58 7.10
N LEU A 61 -0.04 0.42 7.52
CA LEU A 61 -0.60 -0.88 7.16
C LEU A 61 -1.29 -1.53 8.35
N SER A 62 -2.23 -2.43 8.09
CA SER A 62 -2.73 -3.36 9.11
C SER A 62 -1.63 -4.37 9.49
N ALA A 63 -1.73 -4.99 10.67
CA ALA A 63 -0.78 -6.02 11.09
C ALA A 63 -0.62 -7.17 10.08
N LYS A 64 -1.71 -7.55 9.38
CA LYS A 64 -1.68 -8.57 8.32
C LYS A 64 -0.95 -8.09 7.07
N LEU A 65 -1.22 -6.87 6.61
CA LEU A 65 -0.55 -6.28 5.45
C LEU A 65 0.92 -6.00 5.72
N ALA A 66 1.25 -5.47 6.90
CA ALA A 66 2.63 -5.24 7.33
C ALA A 66 3.42 -6.55 7.29
N LYS A 67 2.88 -7.64 7.84
CA LYS A 67 3.51 -8.96 7.78
C LYS A 67 3.68 -9.47 6.34
N ALA A 68 2.71 -9.22 5.47
CA ALA A 68 2.76 -9.67 4.07
C ALA A 68 3.76 -8.87 3.21
N LEU A 69 3.85 -7.56 3.42
CA LEU A 69 4.57 -6.62 2.55
C LEU A 69 5.95 -6.23 3.10
N LEU A 70 6.07 -6.04 4.42
CA LEU A 70 7.32 -5.64 5.07
C LEU A 70 8.20 -6.83 5.45
N ARG A 71 7.64 -8.05 5.51
CA ARG A 71 8.33 -9.29 5.90
C ARG A 71 9.22 -9.12 7.15
N ALA A 72 8.75 -8.31 8.12
CA ALA A 72 9.32 -8.22 9.46
C ALA A 72 8.92 -9.41 10.32
#